data_AF-A0A535PQH4-F1
#
_entry.id   AF-A0A535PQH4-F1
#
_cell.length_a   1.000
_cell.length_b   1.000
_cell.length_c   1.000
_cell.angle_alpha   90.00
_cell.angle_beta   90.00
_cell.angle_gamma   90.00
#
_symmetry.space_group_name_H-M   'P 1'
#
loop_
_entity.id
_entity.type
_entity.pdbx_description
1 polymer ?
#
loop_
_entity_poly.entity_id
_entity_poly.type
_entity_poly.pdbx_seq_one_letter_code
_entity_poly.pdbx_strand_id
1 'polypeptide(L)'
;MTAGMTVSGHAVLAMTGAFGPGGIIFFPGRQERTSTVVMAAVLLLVGVIRRRPLHGVLATLAWIAGFEAAWQFTIFHFAGRPMGWPIPGSIAVVAAVSLIVGVEWRWLAVVAALWVVWMLSGFHYNVPQDPHIDWWAEFLNEMAKTAWGLAYLWPLWRQRPPPLWVGLPRPIAWTVLTMAVGFLAVQLGS
;
A
#
# COMPACT_ATOMS: atom_id res chain seq x y z
N MET A 1 45.87 -19.58 18.32
CA MET A 1 44.91 -20.23 17.40
C MET A 1 43.72 -19.30 17.26
N THR A 2 43.64 -18.59 16.14
CA THR A 2 42.63 -17.57 15.83
C THR A 2 41.33 -18.21 15.38
N ALA A 3 40.24 -17.92 16.09
CA ALA A 3 38.90 -18.34 15.71
C ALA A 3 38.47 -17.63 14.42
N GLY A 4 38.31 -18.40 13.34
CA GLY A 4 37.72 -17.91 12.10
C GLY A 4 36.23 -17.65 12.30
N MET A 5 35.85 -16.38 12.25
CA MET A 5 34.44 -15.98 12.10
C MET A 5 33.99 -16.39 10.70
N THR A 6 33.30 -17.53 10.61
CA THR A 6 32.50 -17.89 9.45
C THR A 6 31.28 -16.97 9.42
N VAL A 7 31.41 -15.86 8.68
CA VAL A 7 30.25 -15.07 8.26
C VAL A 7 29.39 -16.00 7.40
N SER A 8 28.22 -16.36 7.90
CA SER A 8 27.29 -17.26 7.22
C SER A 8 26.94 -16.68 5.85
N GLY A 9 26.93 -17.51 4.80
CA GLY A 9 26.62 -17.09 3.43
C GLY A 9 25.28 -16.37 3.29
N HIS A 10 24.37 -16.54 4.26
CA HIS A 10 23.11 -15.81 4.37
C HIS A 10 23.27 -14.30 4.62
N ALA A 11 24.29 -13.88 5.38
CA ALA A 11 24.55 -12.46 5.64
C ALA A 11 25.11 -11.75 4.40
N VAL A 12 25.93 -12.46 3.61
CA VAL A 12 26.47 -11.94 2.35
C VAL A 12 25.37 -11.87 1.27
N LEU A 13 24.48 -12.87 1.19
CA LEU A 13 23.31 -12.85 0.31
C LEU A 13 22.30 -11.75 0.66
N ALA A 14 22.06 -11.49 1.95
CA ALA A 14 21.21 -10.39 2.41
C ALA A 14 21.79 -9.02 2.06
N MET A 15 23.12 -8.85 2.14
CA MET A 15 23.80 -7.61 1.72
C MET A 15 23.84 -7.44 0.20
N THR A 16 24.08 -8.50 -0.60
CA THR A 16 24.02 -8.39 -2.06
C THR A 16 22.59 -8.21 -2.58
N GLY A 17 21.59 -8.74 -1.87
CA GLY A 17 20.17 -8.53 -2.19
C GLY A 17 19.71 -7.09 -1.95
N ALA A 18 20.26 -6.39 -0.94
CA ALA A 18 19.95 -4.99 -0.63
C ALA A 18 20.57 -3.98 -1.63
N PHE A 19 21.63 -4.37 -2.36
CA PHE A 19 22.33 -3.50 -3.32
C PHE A 19 22.31 -4.01 -4.78
N GLY A 20 21.63 -5.11 -5.07
CA GLY A 20 21.35 -5.57 -6.44
C GLY A 20 20.24 -4.74 -7.12
N PRO A 21 20.00 -4.92 -8.44
CA PRO A 21 18.96 -4.19 -9.17
C PRO A 21 17.55 -4.30 -8.53
N GLY A 22 17.28 -5.38 -7.78
CA GLY A 22 16.04 -5.58 -7.02
C GLY A 22 16.06 -5.04 -5.58
N GLY A 23 17.21 -4.69 -5.00
CA GLY A 23 17.34 -4.27 -3.60
C GLY A 23 16.83 -2.86 -3.28
N ILE A 24 16.66 -2.04 -4.32
CA ILE A 24 16.00 -0.73 -4.21
C ILE A 24 14.47 -0.89 -4.36
N ILE A 25 14.03 -1.88 -5.13
CA ILE A 25 12.61 -2.13 -5.43
C ILE A 25 11.94 -2.84 -4.27
N PHE A 26 12.61 -3.83 -3.69
CA PHE A 26 12.11 -4.64 -2.60
C PHE A 26 12.75 -4.22 -1.27
N PHE A 27 11.95 -4.18 -0.22
CA PHE A 27 12.42 -3.93 1.13
C PHE A 27 13.37 -5.05 1.55
N PRO A 28 14.53 -4.76 2.18
CA PRO A 28 15.52 -5.77 2.47
C PRO A 28 14.95 -6.98 3.22
N GLY A 29 15.05 -8.17 2.61
CA GLY A 29 14.56 -9.42 3.18
C GLY A 29 13.05 -9.68 3.08
N ARG A 30 12.28 -8.86 2.34
CA ARG A 30 10.84 -9.06 2.07
C ARG A 30 10.50 -8.90 0.60
N GLN A 31 9.34 -9.41 0.19
CA GLN A 31 8.74 -9.17 -1.14
C GLN A 31 7.97 -7.84 -1.22
N GLU A 32 7.91 -7.10 -0.12
CA GLU A 32 7.26 -5.78 -0.07
C GLU A 32 8.10 -4.75 -0.83
N ARG A 33 7.47 -3.83 -1.56
CA ARG A 33 8.22 -2.84 -2.33
C ARG A 33 8.59 -1.61 -1.48
N THR A 34 9.79 -1.09 -1.67
CA THR A 34 10.32 0.07 -0.91
C THR A 34 9.44 1.30 -1.07
N SER A 35 8.92 1.54 -2.27
CA SER A 35 7.95 2.61 -2.56
C SER A 35 6.68 2.51 -1.72
N THR A 36 6.20 1.28 -1.46
CA THR A 36 5.03 1.04 -0.61
C THR A 36 5.32 1.51 0.81
N VAL A 37 6.49 1.14 1.35
CA VAL A 37 6.90 1.54 2.70
C VAL A 37 7.12 3.05 2.80
N VAL A 38 7.75 3.65 1.79
CA VAL A 38 8.01 5.09 1.75
C VAL A 38 6.70 5.88 1.71
N MET A 39 5.75 5.53 0.84
CA MET A 39 4.47 6.24 0.76
C MET A 39 3.62 6.02 2.03
N ALA A 40 3.63 4.82 2.62
CA ALA A 40 3.01 4.59 3.94
C ALA A 40 3.60 5.53 5.00
N ALA A 41 4.93 5.60 5.07
CA ALA A 41 5.63 6.50 5.99
C ALA A 41 5.27 7.97 5.74
N VAL A 42 5.19 8.40 4.46
CA VAL A 42 4.78 9.77 4.11
C VAL A 42 3.37 10.07 4.61
N LEU A 43 2.39 9.21 4.37
CA LEU A 43 1.01 9.41 4.84
C LEU A 43 0.92 9.48 6.36
N LEU A 44 1.63 8.60 7.07
CA LEU A 44 1.71 8.59 8.54
C LEU A 44 2.38 9.86 9.07
N LEU A 45 3.56 10.22 8.54
CA LEU A 45 4.32 11.40 8.96
C LEU A 45 3.54 12.68 8.71
N VAL A 46 2.91 12.81 7.54
CA VAL A 46 2.06 13.96 7.24
C VAL A 46 0.85 13.99 8.16
N GLY A 47 0.25 12.84 8.48
CA GLY A 47 -0.78 12.75 9.52
C GLY A 47 -0.31 13.34 10.85
N VAL A 48 0.89 12.99 11.31
CA VAL A 48 1.48 13.53 12.56
C VAL A 48 1.78 15.03 12.45
N ILE A 49 2.45 15.47 11.39
CA ILE A 49 2.84 16.88 11.13
C ILE A 49 1.59 17.77 11.06
N ARG A 50 0.50 17.28 10.45
CA ARG A 50 -0.78 17.98 10.33
C ARG A 50 -1.68 17.82 11.56
N ARG A 51 -1.17 17.20 12.65
CA ARG A 51 -1.88 16.93 13.91
C ARG A 51 -3.17 16.12 13.72
N ARG A 52 -3.16 15.18 12.78
CA ARG A 52 -4.23 14.22 12.48
C ARG A 52 -3.68 12.80 12.31
N PRO A 53 -3.03 12.22 13.35
CA PRO A 53 -2.38 10.91 13.23
C PRO A 53 -3.38 9.82 12.81
N LEU A 54 -4.61 9.87 13.31
CA LEU A 54 -5.67 8.94 12.90
C LEU A 54 -5.99 9.03 11.40
N HIS A 55 -6.06 10.23 10.83
CA HIS A 55 -6.32 10.36 9.39
C HIS A 55 -5.13 9.84 8.56
N GLY A 56 -3.90 10.04 9.03
CA GLY A 56 -2.71 9.45 8.39
C GLY A 56 -2.75 7.92 8.40
N VAL A 57 -3.11 7.32 9.54
CA VAL A 57 -3.31 5.87 9.65
C VAL A 57 -4.41 5.41 8.71
N LEU A 58 -5.62 5.96 8.83
CA LEU A 58 -6.76 5.59 8.00
C LEU A 58 -6.47 5.75 6.50
N ALA A 59 -5.82 6.84 6.08
CA ALA A 59 -5.39 7.06 4.70
C ALA A 59 -4.42 5.96 4.22
N THR A 60 -3.44 5.60 5.06
CA THR A 60 -2.48 4.53 4.76
C THR A 60 -3.19 3.19 4.57
N LEU A 61 -4.16 2.89 5.44
CA LEU A 61 -4.94 1.65 5.37
C LEU A 61 -5.83 1.58 4.14
N ALA A 62 -6.57 2.65 3.85
CA ALA A 62 -7.41 2.71 2.68
C ALA A 62 -6.59 2.60 1.39
N TRP A 63 -5.41 3.21 1.36
CA TRP A 63 -4.50 3.11 0.22
C TRP A 63 -3.95 1.69 0.02
N ILE A 64 -3.41 1.05 1.07
CA ILE A 64 -2.89 -0.32 0.98
C ILE A 64 -4.00 -1.31 0.62
N ALA A 65 -5.11 -1.29 1.37
CA ALA A 65 -6.22 -2.22 1.15
C ALA A 65 -6.90 -1.99 -0.20
N GLY A 66 -7.02 -0.73 -0.65
CA GLY A 66 -7.60 -0.39 -1.95
C GLY A 66 -6.74 -0.88 -3.10
N PHE A 67 -5.42 -0.64 -3.02
CA PHE A 67 -4.48 -1.10 -4.03
C PHE A 67 -4.42 -2.63 -4.11
N GLU A 68 -4.30 -3.32 -2.97
CA GLU A 68 -4.25 -4.78 -2.91
C GLU A 68 -5.55 -5.40 -3.42
N ALA A 69 -6.71 -4.86 -3.03
CA ALA A 69 -8.00 -5.33 -3.54
C ALA A 69 -8.11 -5.17 -5.06
N ALA A 70 -7.66 -4.04 -5.63
CA ALA A 70 -7.65 -3.81 -7.07
C ALA A 70 -6.69 -4.77 -7.80
N TRP A 71 -5.49 -4.99 -7.24
CA TRP A 71 -4.50 -5.91 -7.80
C TRP A 71 -4.98 -7.36 -7.78
N GLN A 72 -5.52 -7.83 -6.65
CA GLN A 72 -6.11 -9.17 -6.51
C GLN A 72 -7.30 -9.37 -7.44
N PHE A 73 -8.15 -8.35 -7.60
CA PHE A 73 -9.25 -8.38 -8.57
C PHE A 73 -8.73 -8.52 -10.00
N THR A 74 -7.69 -7.77 -10.35
CA THR A 74 -7.04 -7.85 -11.67
C THR A 74 -6.47 -9.25 -11.90
N ILE A 75 -5.81 -9.84 -10.90
CA ILE A 75 -5.30 -11.22 -10.97
C ILE A 75 -6.41 -12.24 -11.16
N PHE A 76 -7.48 -12.13 -10.38
CA PHE A 76 -8.63 -13.03 -10.52
C PHE A 76 -9.21 -12.95 -11.93
N HIS A 77 -9.37 -11.74 -12.47
CA HIS A 77 -10.00 -11.52 -13.77
C HIS A 77 -9.15 -12.04 -14.95
N PHE A 78 -7.85 -11.75 -14.95
CA PHE A 78 -6.97 -12.04 -16.10
C PHE A 78 -6.20 -13.36 -15.97
N ALA A 79 -5.93 -13.84 -14.76
CA ALA A 79 -5.19 -15.08 -14.53
C ALA A 79 -6.06 -16.22 -13.96
N GLY A 80 -7.36 -15.97 -13.68
CA GLY A 80 -8.31 -16.98 -13.20
C GLY A 80 -7.99 -17.56 -11.83
N ARG A 81 -7.19 -16.85 -11.01
CA ARG A 81 -6.69 -17.36 -9.73
C ARG A 81 -7.62 -17.05 -8.56
N PRO A 82 -7.70 -17.93 -7.55
CA PRO A 82 -8.50 -17.65 -6.36
C PRO A 82 -7.99 -16.39 -5.65
N MET A 83 -8.93 -15.54 -5.23
CA MET A 83 -8.63 -14.34 -4.47
C MET A 83 -8.17 -14.74 -3.07
N GLY A 84 -6.95 -14.36 -2.67
CA GLY A 84 -6.48 -14.52 -1.29
C GLY A 84 -6.97 -13.40 -0.36
N TRP A 85 -7.48 -12.31 -0.95
CA TRP A 85 -7.86 -11.08 -0.25
C TRP A 85 -9.38 -10.90 -0.25
N PRO A 86 -10.01 -10.45 0.86
CA PRO A 86 -11.46 -10.26 0.93
C PRO A 86 -11.89 -8.98 0.18
N ILE A 87 -11.99 -9.06 -1.15
CA ILE A 87 -12.22 -7.90 -2.03
C ILE A 87 -13.49 -7.12 -1.68
N PRO A 88 -14.70 -7.73 -1.54
CA PRO A 88 -15.91 -6.95 -1.25
C PRO A 88 -15.84 -6.20 0.08
N GLY A 89 -15.31 -6.85 1.12
CA GLY A 89 -15.10 -6.23 2.43
C GLY A 89 -14.07 -5.10 2.38
N SER A 90 -12.98 -5.30 1.62
CA SER A 90 -11.93 -4.30 1.44
C SER A 90 -12.44 -3.07 0.70
N ILE A 91 -13.23 -3.24 -0.37
CA ILE A 91 -13.84 -2.13 -1.10
C ILE A 91 -14.76 -1.31 -0.19
N ALA A 92 -15.61 -1.98 0.60
CA ALA A 92 -16.52 -1.32 1.54
C ALA A 92 -15.75 -0.51 2.59
N VAL A 93 -14.70 -1.09 3.17
CA VAL A 93 -13.83 -0.40 4.14
C VAL A 93 -13.11 0.78 3.50
N VAL A 94 -12.52 0.60 2.31
CA VAL A 94 -11.82 1.66 1.58
C VAL A 94 -12.77 2.80 1.24
N ALA A 95 -13.99 2.51 0.78
CA ALA A 95 -15.00 3.52 0.51
C ALA A 95 -15.39 4.28 1.79
N ALA A 96 -15.71 3.57 2.87
CA ALA A 96 -16.07 4.17 4.16
C ALA A 96 -14.95 5.06 4.71
N VAL A 97 -13.70 4.59 4.68
CA VAL A 97 -12.54 5.36 5.13
C VAL A 97 -12.30 6.56 4.22
N SER A 98 -12.45 6.40 2.91
CA SER A 98 -12.27 7.49 1.93
C SER A 98 -13.26 8.65 2.15
N LEU A 99 -14.47 8.36 2.62
CA LEU A 99 -15.42 9.39 3.03
C LEU A 99 -14.98 10.14 4.29
N ILE A 100 -14.25 9.49 5.20
CA ILE A 100 -13.74 10.09 6.44
C ILE A 100 -12.50 10.94 6.17
N VAL A 101 -11.51 10.41 5.45
CA VAL A 101 -10.22 11.11 5.23
C VAL A 101 -10.26 12.06 4.04
N GLY A 102 -11.25 11.90 3.15
CA GLY A 102 -11.33 12.57 1.86
C GLY A 102 -10.38 11.98 0.83
N VAL A 103 -10.73 12.11 -0.44
CA VAL A 103 -9.90 11.69 -1.57
C VAL A 103 -9.96 12.72 -2.68
N GLU A 104 -8.81 13.04 -3.28
CA GLU A 104 -8.73 13.88 -4.46
C GLU A 104 -8.98 13.06 -5.73
N TRP A 105 -10.16 13.23 -6.32
CA TRP A 105 -10.62 12.43 -7.45
C TRP A 105 -9.73 12.57 -8.69
N ARG A 106 -9.05 13.71 -8.88
CA ARG A 106 -8.16 13.92 -10.02
C ARG A 106 -7.01 12.94 -10.02
N TRP A 107 -6.47 12.63 -8.84
CA TRP A 107 -5.44 11.60 -8.69
C TRP A 107 -6.02 10.20 -8.91
N LEU A 108 -7.26 9.91 -8.47
CA LEU A 108 -7.91 8.64 -8.80
C LEU A 108 -8.13 8.46 -10.31
N ALA A 109 -8.42 9.53 -11.05
CA ALA A 109 -8.50 9.46 -12.51
C ALA A 109 -7.15 9.11 -13.15
N VAL A 110 -6.05 9.67 -12.62
CA VAL A 110 -4.69 9.29 -13.04
C VAL A 110 -4.40 7.83 -12.71
N VAL A 111 -4.79 7.35 -11.52
CA VAL A 111 -4.67 5.92 -11.16
C VAL A 111 -5.41 5.06 -12.16
N ALA A 112 -6.67 5.38 -12.46
CA ALA A 112 -7.47 4.60 -13.40
C ALA A 112 -6.83 4.53 -14.79
N ALA A 113 -6.32 5.67 -15.30
CA ALA A 113 -5.63 5.71 -16.58
C ALA A 113 -4.36 4.85 -16.58
N LEU A 114 -3.52 4.98 -15.55
CA LEU A 114 -2.30 4.18 -15.40
C LEU A 114 -2.63 2.69 -15.24
N TRP A 115 -3.69 2.36 -14.50
CA TRP A 115 -4.14 0.99 -14.28
C TRP A 115 -4.58 0.34 -15.58
N VAL A 116 -5.36 1.04 -16.41
CA VAL A 116 -5.79 0.55 -17.73
C VAL A 116 -4.58 0.29 -18.63
N VAL A 117 -3.65 1.24 -18.73
CA VAL A 117 -2.42 1.05 -19.52
C VAL A 117 -1.64 -0.15 -18.99
N TRP A 118 -1.46 -0.24 -17.68
CA TRP A 118 -0.76 -1.35 -17.03
C TRP A 118 -1.42 -2.71 -17.28
N MET A 119 -2.75 -2.81 -17.18
CA MET A 119 -3.49 -4.03 -17.51
C MET A 119 -3.28 -4.46 -18.96
N LEU A 120 -3.22 -3.49 -19.89
CA LEU A 120 -3.05 -3.76 -21.32
C LEU A 120 -1.63 -4.12 -21.73
N SER A 121 -0.61 -3.59 -21.04
CA SER A 121 0.79 -3.71 -21.50
C SER A 121 1.72 -4.46 -20.56
N GLY A 122 1.40 -4.58 -19.26
CA GLY A 122 2.40 -4.97 -18.24
C GLY A 122 1.91 -5.91 -17.14
N PHE A 123 0.61 -6.18 -17.05
CA PHE A 123 0.04 -7.01 -15.98
C PHE A 123 0.68 -8.41 -15.87
N HIS A 124 1.07 -9.00 -17.01
CA HIS A 124 1.48 -10.40 -17.11
C HIS A 124 2.79 -10.70 -16.35
N TYR A 125 3.64 -9.68 -16.16
CA TYR A 125 4.93 -9.79 -15.46
C TYR A 125 4.84 -9.56 -13.95
N ASN A 126 3.69 -9.14 -13.45
CA ASN A 126 3.49 -8.84 -12.03
C ASN A 126 2.82 -10.01 -11.29
N VAL A 127 2.83 -11.20 -11.89
CA VAL A 127 2.30 -12.42 -11.30
C VAL A 127 3.42 -13.08 -10.47
N PRO A 128 3.19 -13.51 -9.22
CA PRO A 128 4.25 -13.95 -8.31
C PRO A 128 5.16 -15.10 -8.76
N GLN A 129 4.88 -15.77 -9.89
CA GLN A 129 5.69 -16.87 -10.43
C GLN A 129 6.56 -16.49 -11.63
N ASP A 130 6.48 -15.27 -12.15
CA ASP A 130 7.36 -14.84 -13.23
C ASP A 130 8.71 -14.39 -12.66
N PRO A 131 9.84 -15.06 -13.00
CA PRO A 131 11.17 -14.67 -12.53
C PRO A 131 11.71 -13.43 -13.25
N HIS A 132 11.04 -12.92 -14.28
CA HIS A 132 11.51 -11.78 -15.07
C HIS A 132 10.87 -10.46 -14.61
N ILE A 133 11.72 -9.45 -14.37
CA ILE A 133 11.26 -8.08 -14.10
C ILE A 133 11.12 -7.34 -15.42
N ASP A 134 9.88 -7.02 -15.80
CA ASP A 134 9.61 -6.00 -16.81
C ASP A 134 9.61 -4.62 -16.14
N TRP A 135 10.64 -3.84 -16.44
CA TRP A 135 10.82 -2.49 -15.89
C TRP A 135 9.71 -1.52 -16.27
N TRP A 136 9.08 -1.69 -17.43
CA TRP A 136 7.99 -0.83 -17.88
C TRP A 136 6.71 -1.14 -17.11
N ALA A 137 6.38 -2.44 -16.97
CA ALA A 137 5.28 -2.89 -16.14
C ALA A 137 5.44 -2.45 -14.68
N GLU A 138 6.66 -2.59 -14.15
CA GLU A 138 7.02 -2.19 -12.79
C GLU A 138 6.83 -0.68 -12.59
N PHE A 139 7.35 0.11 -13.52
CA PHE A 139 7.23 1.56 -13.49
C PHE A 139 5.76 2.01 -13.48
N LEU A 140 4.92 1.44 -14.36
CA LEU A 140 3.49 1.76 -14.41
C LEU A 140 2.76 1.38 -13.11
N ASN A 141 3.08 0.22 -12.54
CA ASN A 141 2.50 -0.22 -11.26
C ASN A 141 2.88 0.74 -10.12
N GLU A 142 4.16 1.15 -10.06
CA GLU A 142 4.65 2.09 -9.06
C GLU A 142 4.09 3.50 -9.24
N MET A 143 3.93 3.96 -10.47
CA MET A 143 3.25 5.22 -10.77
C MET A 143 1.79 5.18 -10.33
N ALA A 144 1.05 4.11 -10.63
CA ALA A 144 -0.34 3.97 -10.23
C ALA A 144 -0.46 3.95 -8.70
N LYS A 145 0.41 3.19 -8.02
CA LYS A 145 0.46 3.12 -6.56
C LYS A 145 0.75 4.47 -5.92
N THR A 146 1.74 5.19 -6.46
CA THR A 146 2.13 6.51 -5.98
C THR A 146 1.01 7.53 -6.22
N ALA A 147 0.40 7.55 -7.41
CA ALA A 147 -0.73 8.42 -7.72
C ALA A 147 -1.91 8.19 -6.77
N TRP A 148 -2.19 6.94 -6.40
CA TRP A 148 -3.24 6.64 -5.41
C TRP A 148 -2.86 7.15 -4.01
N GLY A 149 -1.60 6.99 -3.61
CA GLY A 149 -1.10 7.59 -2.37
C GLY A 149 -1.28 9.11 -2.35
N LEU A 150 -1.01 9.78 -3.48
CA LEU A 150 -1.23 11.21 -3.64
C LEU A 150 -2.72 11.61 -3.54
N ALA A 151 -3.63 10.75 -3.99
CA ALA A 151 -5.07 10.97 -3.86
C ALA A 151 -5.51 11.13 -2.40
N TYR A 152 -4.88 10.40 -1.47
CA TYR A 152 -5.10 10.52 -0.03
C TYR A 152 -4.23 11.59 0.64
N LEU A 153 -3.01 11.78 0.16
CA LEU A 153 -2.08 12.77 0.72
C LEU A 153 -2.60 14.20 0.52
N TRP A 154 -3.18 14.48 -0.64
CA TRP A 154 -3.66 15.81 -0.99
C TRP A 154 -4.69 16.39 0.00
N PRO A 155 -5.82 15.70 0.31
CA PRO A 155 -6.76 16.17 1.32
C PRO A 155 -6.15 16.23 2.72
N LEU A 156 -5.28 15.27 3.08
CA LEU A 156 -4.57 15.27 4.37
C LEU A 156 -3.69 16.52 4.54
N TRP A 157 -3.07 16.97 3.44
CA TRP A 157 -2.25 18.18 3.41
C TRP A 157 -3.10 19.46 3.43
N ARG A 158 -4.12 19.55 2.57
CA ARG A 158 -4.87 20.78 2.28
C ARG A 158 -6.01 21.10 3.24
N GLN A 159 -6.66 20.09 3.83
CA GLN A 159 -7.79 20.38 4.70
C GLN A 159 -7.31 21.12 5.96
N ARG A 160 -7.96 22.25 6.30
CA ARG A 160 -7.93 22.77 7.68
C ARG A 160 -8.74 21.81 8.55
N PRO A 161 -8.33 21.54 9.81
CA PRO A 161 -9.02 20.56 10.66
C PRO A 161 -10.52 20.88 10.71
N PRO A 162 -11.41 20.01 10.18
CA PRO A 162 -12.69 19.89 10.81
C PRO A 162 -12.43 19.23 12.17
N PRO A 163 -12.98 19.75 13.28
CA PRO A 163 -12.93 19.05 14.54
C PRO A 163 -13.86 17.82 14.46
N LEU A 164 -13.45 16.77 13.76
CA LEU A 164 -14.25 15.54 13.59
C LEU A 164 -14.44 14.78 14.91
N TRP A 165 -13.55 14.98 15.88
CA TRP A 165 -13.70 14.47 17.24
C TRP A 165 -14.79 15.18 18.06
N VAL A 166 -15.35 16.29 17.56
CA VAL A 166 -16.45 17.00 18.23
C VAL A 166 -17.82 16.52 17.72
N GLY A 167 -17.89 15.84 16.58
CA GLY A 167 -19.16 15.45 15.94
C GLY A 167 -19.52 13.95 15.96
N LEU A 168 -18.55 13.05 16.02
CA LEU A 168 -18.83 11.60 16.08
C LEU A 168 -19.02 11.14 17.53
N PRO A 169 -20.09 10.38 17.85
CA PRO A 169 -20.17 9.68 19.12
C PRO A 169 -18.92 8.83 19.28
N ARG A 170 -18.17 9.06 20.37
CA ARG A 170 -16.97 8.30 20.75
C ARG A 170 -17.04 6.80 20.45
N PRO A 171 -18.15 6.07 20.74
CA PRO A 171 -18.22 4.64 20.42
C PRO A 171 -18.07 4.32 18.92
N ILE A 172 -18.59 5.13 18.01
CA ILE A 172 -18.50 4.88 16.55
C ILE A 172 -17.07 5.08 16.06
N ALA A 173 -16.40 6.14 16.54
CA ALA A 173 -15.00 6.38 16.23
C ALA A 173 -14.10 5.24 16.74
N TRP A 174 -14.40 4.72 17.93
CA TRP A 174 -13.72 3.54 18.47
C TRP A 174 -14.02 2.29 17.66
N THR A 175 -15.26 2.02 17.28
CA THR A 175 -15.59 0.83 16.47
C THR A 175 -14.88 0.83 15.12
N VAL A 176 -14.86 1.95 14.40
CA VAL A 176 -14.15 2.04 13.11
C VAL A 176 -12.64 1.84 13.29
N LEU A 177 -12.06 2.44 14.34
CA LEU A 177 -10.66 2.24 14.68
C LEU A 177 -10.36 0.77 15.00
N THR A 178 -11.16 0.15 15.87
CA THR A 178 -10.96 -1.24 16.29
C THR A 178 -11.17 -2.21 15.14
N MET A 179 -12.12 -1.94 14.23
CA MET A 179 -12.31 -2.75 13.02
C MET A 179 -11.13 -2.60 12.04
N ALA A 180 -10.62 -1.37 11.84
CA ALA A 180 -9.48 -1.13 10.98
C ALA A 180 -8.20 -1.77 11.54
N VAL A 181 -7.96 -1.66 12.85
CA VAL A 181 -6.82 -2.27 13.55
C VAL A 181 -6.96 -3.80 13.62
N GLY A 182 -8.15 -4.30 13.92
CA GLY A 182 -8.43 -5.74 13.96
C GLY A 182 -8.26 -6.39 12.59
N PHE A 183 -8.70 -5.74 11.52
CA PHE A 183 -8.50 -6.21 10.15
C PHE A 183 -7.01 -6.30 9.80
N LEU A 184 -6.20 -5.29 10.16
CA LEU A 184 -4.75 -5.33 9.96
C LEU A 184 -4.05 -6.43 10.75
N ALA A 185 -4.43 -6.62 12.01
CA ALA A 185 -3.82 -7.63 12.87
C ALA A 185 -4.03 -9.04 12.29
N VAL A 186 -5.20 -9.28 11.67
CA VAL A 186 -5.46 -10.51 10.91
C VAL A 186 -4.57 -10.56 9.67
N GLN A 187 -4.51 -9.51 8.86
CA GLN A 187 -3.74 -9.53 7.61
C GLN A 187 -2.20 -9.57 7.78
N LEU A 188 -1.67 -9.10 8.91
CA LEU A 188 -0.22 -9.06 9.18
C LEU A 188 0.29 -10.25 10.01
N GLY A 189 -0.58 -11.19 10.40
CA GLY A 189 -0.24 -12.21 11.39
C GLY A 189 -1.05 -13.52 11.36
N SER A 190 -1.74 -13.84 10.26
CA SER A 190 -2.30 -15.18 10.02
C SER A 190 -1.74 -15.77 8.72
#